data_AF-A0A355V867-F1
#
_entry.id   AF-A0A355V867-F1
#
_cell.length_a   1.000
_cell.length_b   1.000
_cell.length_c   1.000
_cell.angle_alpha   90.00
_cell.angle_beta   90.00
_cell.angle_gamma   90.00
#
_symmetry.space_group_name_H-M   'P 1'
#
loop_
_entity.id
_entity.type
_entity.pdbx_description
1 polymer ?
#
loop_
_entity_poly.entity_id
_entity_poly.type
_entity_poly.pdbx_seq_one_letter_code
_entity_poly.pdbx_strand_id
1 'polypeptide(L)' 'RIEAEKTKRAKHLPTLPSTIELELRTNPFLRCHNDSLKQRVIDHSSAEINDDCGTFAALRRWKDNA' A
#
# COMPACT_ATOMS: atom_id res chain seq x y z
N ARG A 1 2.09 9.96 10.47
CA ARG A 1 1.54 8.59 10.59
C ARG A 1 2.62 7.56 10.89
N ILE A 2 3.68 7.47 10.08
CA ILE A 2 4.80 6.53 10.28
C ILE A 2 5.34 6.60 11.71
N GLU A 3 5.62 7.81 12.22
CA GLU A 3 6.15 7.99 13.57
C GLU A 3 5.16 7.61 14.69
N ALA A 4 3.88 7.99 14.59
CA ALA A 4 2.87 7.63 15.59
C ALA A 4 2.63 6.11 15.67
N GLU A 5 2.62 5.43 14.53
CA GLU A 5 2.49 3.97 14.45
C GLU A 5 3.76 3.27 14.93
N LYS A 6 4.95 3.81 14.62
CA LYS A 6 6.23 3.34 15.18
C LYS A 6 6.26 3.46 16.70
N THR A 7 5.78 4.57 17.27
CA THR A 7 5.74 4.76 18.73
C THR A 7 4.78 3.77 19.40
N LYS A 8 3.59 3.51 18.83
CA LYS A 8 2.67 2.49 19.35
C LYS A 8 3.28 1.10 19.29
N ARG A 9 3.94 0.77 18.18
CA ARG A 9 4.63 -0.51 17.99
C ARG A 9 5.79 -0.70 18.98
N ALA A 10 6.59 0.35 19.21
CA ALA A 10 7.65 0.36 20.21
C ALA A 10 7.12 0.14 21.64
N LYS A 11 5.92 0.67 21.93
CA LYS A 11 5.23 0.49 23.21
C LYS A 11 4.38 -0.79 23.30
N HIS A 12 4.49 -1.70 22.32
CA HIS A 12 3.71 -2.95 22.25
C HIS A 12 2.18 -2.73 22.31
N LEU A 13 1.71 -1.54 21.92
CA LEU A 13 0.30 -1.20 21.88
C LEU A 13 -0.30 -1.63 20.54
N PRO A 14 -1.54 -2.18 20.54
CA PRO A 14 -2.22 -2.54 19.31
C PRO A 14 -2.44 -1.30 18.42
N THR A 15 -2.18 -1.47 17.13
CA THR A 15 -2.40 -0.45 16.09
C THR A 15 -3.80 -0.52 15.48
N LEU A 16 -4.64 -1.40 16.03
CA LEU A 16 -6.03 -1.64 15.66
C LEU A 16 -6.97 -1.23 16.80
N PRO A 17 -8.21 -0.81 16.51
CA PRO A 17 -8.83 -0.72 15.18
C PRO A 17 -8.43 0.54 14.38
N SER A 18 -8.49 0.48 13.05
CA SER A 18 -8.42 1.63 12.13
C SER A 18 -9.80 1.91 11.52
N THR A 19 -10.00 3.10 10.93
CA THR A 19 -11.24 3.47 10.24
C THR A 19 -11.12 3.22 8.74
N ILE A 20 -12.24 2.92 8.06
CA ILE A 20 -12.25 2.69 6.60
C ILE A 20 -11.78 3.90 5.81
N GLU A 21 -12.09 5.12 6.26
CA GLU A 21 -11.58 6.37 5.68
C GLU A 21 -10.04 6.43 5.72
N LEU A 22 -9.45 6.00 6.84
CA LEU A 22 -8.00 5.95 7.00
C LEU A 22 -7.37 4.90 6.10
N GLU A 23 -8.00 3.72 5.96
CA GLU A 23 -7.56 2.68 5.03
C GLU A 23 -7.61 3.18 3.58
N LEU A 24 -8.69 3.83 3.13
CA LEU A 24 -8.78 4.38 1.77
C LEU A 24 -7.68 5.41 1.47
N ARG A 25 -7.30 6.21 2.47
CA ARG A 25 -6.23 7.22 2.30
C ARG A 25 -4.81 6.63 2.31
N THR A 26 -4.58 5.58 3.10
CA THR A 26 -3.21 5.12 3.41
C THR A 26 -2.86 3.75 2.87
N ASN A 27 -3.85 2.89 2.62
CA ASN A 27 -3.65 1.52 2.16
C ASN A 27 -3.38 1.51 0.65
N PRO A 28 -2.18 1.10 0.21
CA PRO A 28 -1.83 1.12 -1.22
C PRO A 28 -2.67 0.13 -2.04
N PHE A 29 -3.21 -0.94 -1.42
CA PHE A 29 -4.08 -1.91 -2.09
C PHE A 29 -5.46 -1.36 -2.45
N LEU A 30 -5.94 -0.35 -1.71
CA LEU A 30 -7.20 0.33 -2.01
C LEU A 30 -7.01 1.50 -2.98
N ARG A 31 -5.75 1.83 -3.30
CA ARG A 31 -5.37 2.99 -4.12
C ARG A 31 -4.82 2.60 -5.49
N CYS A 32 -5.12 1.38 -5.96
CA CYS A 32 -4.67 0.90 -7.28
C CYS A 32 -5.18 1.76 -8.45
N HIS A 33 -6.28 2.50 -8.27
CA HIS A 33 -6.80 3.46 -9.26
C HIS A 33 -5.99 4.76 -9.35
N ASN A 34 -5.08 5.03 -8.41
CA ASN A 34 -4.30 6.27 -8.38
C ASN A 34 -3.10 6.19 -9.33
N ASP A 35 -3.05 7.07 -10.33
CA ASP A 35 -2.01 7.05 -11.35
C ASP A 35 -0.59 7.19 -10.79
N SER A 36 -0.39 7.96 -9.72
CA SER A 36 0.93 8.07 -9.07
C SER A 36 1.37 6.76 -8.40
N LEU A 37 0.42 5.96 -7.91
CA LEU A 37 0.72 4.62 -7.38
C LEU A 37 0.98 3.64 -8.51
N LYS A 38 0.18 3.68 -9.59
CA LYS A 38 0.40 2.86 -10.79
C LYS A 38 1.79 3.07 -11.37
N GLN A 39 2.21 4.32 -11.58
CA GLN A 39 3.55 4.65 -12.09
C GLN A 39 4.65 4.07 -11.19
N ARG A 40 4.54 4.22 -9.87
CA ARG A 40 5.52 3.62 -8.94
C ARG A 40 5.57 2.10 -8.99
N VAL A 41 4.42 1.45 -9.17
CA VAL A 41 4.35 -0.01 -9.28
C VAL A 41 4.91 -0.46 -10.63
N ILE A 42 4.68 0.28 -11.71
CA ILE A 42 5.28 0.04 -13.04
C ILE A 42 6.79 0.27 -12.99
N ASP A 43 7.28 1.34 -12.37
CA ASP A 43 8.72 1.59 -12.24
C ASP A 43 9.43 0.46 -11.47
N HIS A 44 8.73 -0.10 -10.48
CA HIS A 44 9.26 -1.21 -9.68
C HIS A 44 9.08 -2.58 -10.33
N SER A 45 8.04 -2.76 -11.14
CA SER A 45 7.73 -4.02 -11.81
C SER A 45 8.14 -3.93 -13.27
N SER A 46 9.04 -4.78 -13.74
CA SER A 46 9.40 -4.87 -15.16
C SER A 46 8.26 -5.36 -16.08
N ALA A 47 7.00 -5.32 -15.63
CA ALA A 47 5.82 -5.74 -16.36
C ALA A 47 5.01 -4.54 -16.85
N GLU A 48 4.49 -4.62 -18.07
CA GLU A 48 3.50 -3.67 -18.56
C GLU A 48 2.19 -3.87 -17.80
N ILE A 49 1.80 -2.84 -17.05
CA ILE A 49 0.55 -2.81 -16.27
C ILE A 49 -0.36 -1.76 -16.89
N ASN A 50 -1.45 -2.22 -17.50
CA ASN A 50 -2.39 -1.36 -18.22
C ASN A 50 -3.74 -1.23 -17.50
N ASP A 51 -3.94 -1.93 -16.37
CA ASP A 51 -5.20 -1.98 -15.64
C ASP A 51 -5.01 -1.98 -14.10
N ASP A 52 -6.09 -1.68 -13.38
CA ASP A 52 -6.09 -1.62 -11.92
C ASP A 52 -5.82 -2.99 -11.28
N CYS A 53 -6.28 -4.07 -11.94
CA CYS A 53 -6.08 -5.44 -11.47
C CYS A 53 -4.60 -5.86 -11.58
N GLY A 54 -3.95 -5.56 -12.70
CA GLY A 54 -2.51 -5.74 -12.88
C GLY A 54 -1.70 -4.94 -11.87
N THR A 55 -2.14 -3.70 -11.56
CA THR A 55 -1.49 -2.85 -10.54
C THR A 55 -1.59 -3.50 -9.16
N PHE A 56 -2.75 -4.01 -8.79
CA PHE A 56 -2.93 -4.72 -7.52
C PHE A 56 -2.05 -5.97 -7.44
N ALA A 57 -2.03 -6.80 -8.49
CA ALA A 57 -1.24 -8.02 -8.53
C ALA A 57 0.26 -7.74 -8.43
N ALA A 58 0.76 -6.72 -9.15
CA ALA A 58 2.15 -6.31 -9.09
C ALA A 58 2.53 -5.72 -7.73
N LEU A 59 1.68 -4.86 -7.15
CA LEU A 59 1.87 -4.33 -5.81
C LEU A 59 1.91 -5.45 -4.75
N ARG A 60 1.06 -6.47 -4.91
CA ARG A 60 1.05 -7.63 -4.02
C ARG A 60 2.34 -8.45 -4.15
N ARG A 61 2.77 -8.75 -5.37
CA ARG A 61 4.05 -9.43 -5.64
C ARG A 61 5.24 -8.65 -5.08
N TRP A 62 5.22 -7.33 -5.20
CA TRP A 62 6.26 -6.50 -4.60
C TRP A 62 6.28 -6.64 -3.08
N LYS A 63 5.13 -6.47 -2.42
CA LYS A 63 5.04 -6.62 -0.96
C LYS A 63 5.43 -8.02 -0.46
N ASP A 64 5.10 -9.07 -1.21
CA ASP A 64 5.39 -10.45 -0.81
C ASP A 64 6.88 -10.81 -0.95
N ASN A 65 7.63 -10.10 -1.81
CA ASN A 65 9.07 -10.29 -2.00
C ASN A 65 9.94 -9.24 -1.27
N ALA A 66 9.32 -8.30 -0.53
CA ALA A 66 9.99 -7.19 0.14
C ALA A 66 10.33 -7.48 1.61
#